data_AF-A0A7V1IFE1-F1
#
_entry.id   AF-A0A7V1IFE1-F1
#
_cell.length_a   1.000
_cell.length_b   1.000
_cell.length_c   1.000
_cell.angle_alpha   90.00
_cell.angle_beta   90.00
_cell.angle_gamma   90.00
#
_symmetry.space_group_name_H-M   'P 1'
#
loop_
_entity.id
_entity.type
_entity.pdbx_description
1 polymer ?
#
loop_
_entity_poly.entity_id
_entity_poly.type
_entity_poly.pdbx_seq_one_letter_code
_entity_poly.pdbx_strand_id
1 'polypeptide(L)'
;MADDPLAGQLSGGGDPYGASTARTTLERLFSLASPQAAAEAAEMMLHRLALLELFFEEEHGVKVEAEELAAFLARRRPDVQREADRLAQYFFGRIAHREGG
;
A
#
# COMPACT_ATOMS: atom_id res chain seq x y z
N MET A 1 -10.12 0.87 -23.08
CA MET A 1 -9.38 0.52 -21.85
C MET A 1 -8.72 1.81 -21.41
N ALA A 2 -9.10 2.36 -20.27
CA ALA A 2 -8.40 3.51 -19.72
C ALA A 2 -7.00 3.02 -19.29
N ASP A 3 -5.95 3.67 -19.80
CA ASP A 3 -4.61 3.48 -19.27
C ASP A 3 -4.64 3.89 -17.80
N ASP A 4 -4.29 2.97 -16.90
CA ASP A 4 -4.09 3.28 -15.49
C ASP A 4 -2.89 4.24 -15.41
N PRO A 5 -3.09 5.52 -15.03
CA PRO A 5 -2.01 6.51 -14.99
C PRO A 5 -0.92 6.15 -13.98
N LEU A 6 -1.21 5.25 -13.03
CA LEU A 6 -0.26 4.72 -12.07
C LEU A 6 0.50 3.51 -12.61
N ALA A 7 -0.04 2.78 -13.59
CA ALA A 7 0.61 1.61 -14.17
C ALA A 7 1.98 1.98 -14.76
N GLY A 8 2.13 3.12 -15.44
CA GLY A 8 3.42 3.57 -15.97
C GLY A 8 4.45 3.92 -14.90
N GLN A 9 4.01 4.43 -13.75
CA GLN A 9 4.88 4.67 -12.60
C GLN A 9 5.28 3.36 -11.91
N LEU A 10 4.39 2.36 -11.89
CA LEU A 10 4.61 1.04 -11.29
C LEU A 10 5.39 0.06 -12.19
N SER A 11 5.34 0.22 -13.51
CA SER A 11 5.93 -0.72 -14.49
C SER A 11 7.11 -0.16 -15.31
N GLY A 12 7.38 1.14 -15.24
CA GLY A 12 8.43 1.81 -16.02
C GLY A 12 9.83 1.73 -15.40
N GLY A 13 10.55 0.62 -15.63
CA GLY A 13 12.03 0.55 -15.73
C GLY A 13 12.90 0.89 -14.51
N GLY A 14 12.35 1.48 -13.46
CA GLY A 14 13.00 1.68 -12.19
C GLY A 14 11.96 1.36 -11.15
N ASP A 15 12.01 0.14 -10.63
CA ASP A 15 11.07 -0.36 -9.64
C ASP A 15 10.88 0.70 -8.54
N PRO A 16 9.77 1.47 -8.55
CA PRO A 16 9.65 2.63 -7.66
C PRO A 16 9.67 2.19 -6.20
N TYR A 17 9.33 0.92 -5.96
CA TYR A 17 9.15 0.28 -4.65
C TYR A 17 9.82 -1.08 -4.50
N GLY A 18 10.44 -1.69 -5.50
CA GLY A 18 10.80 -3.11 -5.40
C GLY A 18 12.26 -3.45 -5.37
N ALA A 19 13.08 -2.43 -5.14
CA ALA A 19 14.20 -2.57 -4.22
C ALA A 19 13.84 -2.15 -2.77
N SER A 20 12.58 -1.82 -2.46
CA SER A 20 12.26 -1.31 -1.12
C SER A 20 12.19 -2.40 -0.06
N THR A 21 12.54 -2.00 1.16
CA THR A 21 12.36 -2.81 2.36
C THR A 21 10.92 -3.27 2.52
N ALA A 22 9.95 -2.40 2.20
CA ALA A 22 8.52 -2.73 2.21
C ALA A 22 8.20 -3.94 1.33
N ARG A 23 8.64 -3.93 0.06
CA ARG A 23 8.39 -5.06 -0.86
C ARG A 23 9.00 -6.35 -0.34
N THR A 24 10.28 -6.32 0.04
CA THR A 24 10.97 -7.49 0.60
C THR A 24 10.25 -8.03 1.85
N THR A 25 9.77 -7.13 2.70
CA THR A 25 9.03 -7.49 3.93
C THR A 25 7.68 -8.14 3.60
N LEU A 26 6.95 -7.58 2.64
CA LEU A 26 5.67 -8.11 2.19
C LEU A 26 5.83 -9.45 1.46
N GLU A 27 6.81 -9.58 0.55
CA GLU A 27 7.10 -10.85 -0.12
C GLU A 27 7.47 -11.94 0.89
N ARG A 28 8.32 -11.62 1.85
CA ARG A 28 8.66 -12.54 2.94
C ARG A 28 7.43 -12.90 3.77
N LEU A 29 6.57 -11.93 4.07
CA LEU A 29 5.34 -12.19 4.80
C LEU A 29 4.41 -13.14 4.05
N PHE A 30 4.11 -12.86 2.78
CA PHE A 30 3.24 -13.70 1.96
C PHE A 30 3.84 -15.09 1.71
N SER A 31 5.17 -15.24 1.80
CA SER A 31 5.82 -16.55 1.73
C SER A 31 5.74 -17.37 3.03
N LEU A 32 5.55 -16.71 4.18
CA LEU A 32 5.53 -17.35 5.51
C LEU A 32 4.10 -17.52 6.05
N ALA A 33 3.19 -16.62 5.68
CA ALA A 33 1.82 -16.62 6.15
C ALA A 33 0.95 -17.64 5.40
N SER A 34 -0.02 -18.20 6.12
CA SER A 34 -1.12 -18.92 5.52
C SER A 34 -1.91 -18.00 4.57
N PRO A 35 -2.42 -18.53 3.45
CA PRO A 35 -3.23 -17.74 2.51
C PRO A 35 -4.43 -17.05 3.17
N GLN A 36 -5.02 -17.69 4.18
CA GLN A 36 -6.13 -17.15 4.96
C GLN A 36 -5.73 -15.89 5.75
N ALA A 37 -4.65 -15.96 6.54
CA ALA A 37 -4.19 -14.83 7.33
C ALA A 37 -3.74 -13.65 6.46
N ALA A 38 -3.09 -13.96 5.33
CA ALA A 38 -2.72 -12.99 4.31
C ALA A 38 -3.94 -12.27 3.72
N ALA A 39 -4.99 -13.01 3.35
CA ALA A 39 -6.20 -12.47 2.77
C ALA A 39 -6.95 -11.55 3.74
N GLU A 40 -7.17 -12.00 4.99
CA GLU A 40 -7.87 -11.19 5.99
C GLU A 40 -7.13 -9.89 6.34
N ALA A 41 -5.80 -9.94 6.37
CA ALA A 41 -5.01 -8.75 6.63
C ALA A 41 -5.12 -7.77 5.46
N ALA A 42 -5.04 -8.26 4.22
CA ALA A 42 -5.21 -7.44 3.02
C ALA A 42 -6.61 -6.79 2.98
N GLU A 43 -7.66 -7.58 3.26
CA GLU A 43 -9.04 -7.09 3.33
C GLU A 43 -9.22 -5.99 4.37
N MET A 44 -8.66 -6.15 5.57
CA MET A 44 -8.67 -5.12 6.61
C MET A 44 -8.01 -3.82 6.13
N MET A 45 -6.93 -3.90 5.34
CA MET A 45 -6.24 -2.71 4.84
C MET A 45 -7.03 -2.02 3.74
N LEU A 46 -7.63 -2.76 2.82
CA LEU A 46 -8.52 -2.21 1.81
C LEU A 46 -9.71 -1.48 2.45
N HIS A 47 -10.32 -2.06 3.48
CA HIS A 47 -11.38 -1.38 4.23
C HIS A 47 -10.92 -0.07 4.87
N ARG A 48 -9.71 -0.03 5.48
CA ARG A 48 -9.19 1.21 6.07
C ARG A 48 -8.89 2.28 5.02
N LEU A 49 -8.39 1.90 3.84
CA LEU A 49 -8.16 2.83 2.73
C LEU A 49 -9.48 3.41 2.22
N ALA A 50 -10.48 2.56 1.98
CA ALA A 50 -11.81 3.00 1.55
C ALA A 50 -12.47 3.95 2.57
N LEU A 51 -12.31 3.69 3.87
CA LEU A 51 -12.80 4.58 4.92
C LEU A 51 -12.10 5.94 4.93
N LEU A 52 -10.79 5.97 4.67
CA LEU A 52 -10.03 7.22 4.57
C LEU A 52 -10.48 8.03 3.36
N GLU A 53 -10.64 7.39 2.21
CA GLU A 53 -11.17 8.02 0.99
C GLU A 53 -12.55 8.64 1.25
N LEU A 54 -13.48 7.86 1.81
CA LEU A 54 -14.81 8.34 2.17
C LEU A 54 -14.76 9.54 3.13
N PHE A 55 -13.92 9.47 4.18
CA PHE A 55 -13.77 10.57 5.13
C PHE A 55 -13.24 11.85 4.48
N PHE A 56 -12.23 11.75 3.59
CA PHE A 56 -11.73 12.92 2.87
C PHE A 56 -12.77 13.51 1.93
N GLU A 57 -13.53 12.66 1.23
CA GLU A 57 -14.57 13.13 0.31
C GLU A 57 -15.75 13.77 1.05
N GLU A 58 -16.31 13.09 2.06
CA GLU A 58 -17.52 13.53 2.75
C GLU A 58 -17.28 14.69 3.72
N GLU A 59 -16.21 14.62 4.53
CA GLU A 59 -15.97 15.60 5.61
C GLU A 59 -15.11 16.79 5.15
N HIS A 60 -14.28 16.59 4.13
CA HIS A 60 -13.34 17.62 3.67
C HIS A 60 -13.58 18.08 2.23
N GLY A 61 -14.49 17.44 1.49
CA GLY A 61 -14.71 17.73 0.07
C GLY A 61 -13.46 17.49 -0.79
N VAL A 62 -12.51 16.70 -0.28
CA VAL A 62 -11.25 16.39 -0.95
C VAL A 62 -11.43 15.10 -1.71
N LYS A 63 -11.49 15.20 -3.03
CA LYS A 63 -11.49 14.06 -3.93
C LYS A 63 -10.09 13.89 -4.49
N VAL A 64 -9.46 12.76 -4.20
CA VAL A 64 -8.09 12.48 -4.66
C VAL A 64 -8.17 11.94 -6.08
N GLU A 65 -7.98 12.81 -7.06
CA GLU A 65 -7.94 12.40 -8.46
C GLU A 65 -6.63 11.66 -8.76
N ALA A 66 -6.68 10.72 -9.71
CA ALA A 66 -5.56 9.83 -10.00
C ALA A 66 -4.30 10.59 -10.45
N GLU A 67 -4.45 11.67 -11.23
CA GLU A 67 -3.31 12.50 -11.63
C GLU A 67 -2.69 13.28 -10.45
N GLU A 68 -3.51 13.74 -9.50
CA GLU A 68 -3.03 14.44 -8.31
C GLU A 68 -2.26 13.52 -7.39
N LEU A 69 -2.75 12.27 -7.24
CA LEU A 69 -2.04 11.22 -6.51
C LEU A 69 -0.71 10.89 -7.17
N ALA A 70 -0.68 10.68 -8.49
CA ALA A 70 0.54 10.39 -9.23
C ALA A 70 1.59 11.52 -9.09
N ALA A 71 1.14 12.78 -9.12
CA ALA A 71 2.00 13.94 -8.93
C ALA A 71 2.52 14.04 -7.48
N PHE A 72 1.68 13.75 -6.49
CA PHE A 72 2.06 13.70 -5.07
C PHE A 72 3.14 12.63 -4.82
N LEU A 73 2.91 11.40 -5.31
CA LEU A 73 3.83 10.27 -5.17
C LEU A 73 5.20 10.60 -5.78
N ALA A 74 5.22 11.24 -6.95
CA ALA A 74 6.47 11.67 -7.59
C ALA A 74 7.22 12.73 -6.77
N ARG A 75 6.52 13.71 -6.19
CA ARG A 75 7.13 14.82 -5.42
C ARG A 75 7.60 14.39 -4.02
N ARG A 76 6.90 13.44 -3.40
CA ARG A 76 7.12 13.03 -1.99
C ARG A 76 7.67 11.61 -1.88
N ARG A 77 8.27 11.09 -2.95
CA ARG A 77 8.77 9.71 -3.05
C ARG A 77 9.55 9.22 -1.80
N PRO A 78 10.50 9.97 -1.21
CA PRO A 78 11.21 9.50 -0.01
C PRO A 78 10.34 9.39 1.25
N ASP A 79 9.34 10.27 1.39
CA ASP A 79 8.40 10.22 2.52
C ASP A 79 7.44 9.05 2.37
N VAL A 80 6.89 8.89 1.16
CA VAL A 80 6.01 7.78 0.79
C VAL A 80 6.73 6.44 1.00
N GLN A 81 8.00 6.35 0.62
CA GLN A 81 8.78 5.13 0.82
C GLN A 81 8.97 4.78 2.30
N ARG A 82 9.28 5.76 3.16
CA ARG A 82 9.43 5.53 4.60
C ARG A 82 8.12 5.08 5.24
N GLU A 83 7.00 5.65 4.80
CA GLU A 83 5.69 5.26 5.31
C GLU A 83 5.28 3.87 4.81
N ALA A 84 5.57 3.54 3.56
CA ALA A 84 5.38 2.20 3.02
C ALA A 84 6.19 1.15 3.80
N ASP A 85 7.43 1.44 4.18
CA ASP A 85 8.26 0.55 5.00
C ASP A 85 7.64 0.32 6.40
N ARG A 86 7.11 1.38 7.04
CA ARG A 86 6.41 1.26 8.33
C ARG A 86 5.14 0.43 8.23
N LEU A 87 4.34 0.67 7.19
CA LEU A 87 3.11 -0.08 6.94
C LEU A 87 3.39 -1.56 6.71
N ALA A 88 4.43 -1.90 5.94
CA ALA A 88 4.84 -3.28 5.71
C ALA A 88 5.26 -3.98 7.02
N GLN A 89 6.02 -3.29 7.89
CA GLN A 89 6.38 -3.83 9.22
C GLN A 89 5.16 -4.03 10.13
N TYR A 90 4.24 -3.06 10.15
CA TYR A 90 2.98 -3.18 10.90
C TYR A 90 2.16 -4.38 10.42
N PHE A 91 2.07 -4.55 9.10
CA PHE A 91 1.35 -5.63 8.45
C PHE A 91 1.97 -7.00 8.79
N PHE A 92 3.30 -7.10 8.72
CA PHE A 92 4.04 -8.29 9.14
C PHE A 92 3.74 -8.66 10.59
N GLY A 93 3.82 -7.69 11.51
CA GLY A 93 3.53 -7.93 12.94
C GLY A 93 2.09 -8.39 13.20
N ARG A 94 1.12 -7.83 12.46
CA ARG A 94 -0.31 -8.20 12.59
C ARG A 94 -0.59 -9.65 12.19
N ILE A 95 -0.01 -10.10 11.08
CA ILE A 95 -0.17 -11.48 10.61
C ILE A 95 0.60 -12.44 11.51
N ALA A 96 1.86 -12.13 11.85
CA ALA A 96 2.66 -12.96 12.75
C ALA A 96 1.97 -13.18 14.11
N HIS A 97 1.28 -12.17 14.64
CA HIS A 97 0.50 -12.29 15.88
C HIS A 97 -0.73 -13.20 15.75
N ARG A 98 -1.38 -13.24 14.58
CA ARG A 98 -2.54 -14.11 14.33
C ARG A 98 -2.14 -15.58 14.16
N GLU A 99 -0.94 -15.83 13.67
CA GLU A 99 -0.46 -17.19 13.37
C GLU A 99 0.39 -17.79 14.50
N GLY A 100 0.99 -16.96 15.35
CA GLY A 100 1.79 -17.39 16.51
C GLY A 100 1.09 -17.29 17.86
N GLY A 101 -0.22 -17.04 17.87
CA GLY A 101 -1.08 -17.03 19.06
C GLY A 101 -1.66 -18.39 19.38
#